data_AF-A0A811ZW91-F1
#
_entry.id   AF-A0A811ZW91-F1
#
_cell.length_a   1.000
_cell.length_b   1.000
_cell.length_c   1.000
_cell.angle_alpha   90.00
_cell.angle_beta   90.00
_cell.angle_gamma   90.00
#
_symmetry.space_group_name_H-M   'P 1'
#
loop_
_entity.id
_entity.type
_entity.pdbx_description
1 polymer ?
#
loop_
_entity_poly.entity_id
_entity_poly.type
_entity_poly.pdbx_seq_one_letter_code
_entity_poly.pdbx_strand_id
1 'polypeptide(L)'
;MVTMETGMKDSLKASCLYGQLSKFQDRELTLYQSNAILGHLGHSLGLYRKDQQEAALLDVVNDVVEDLHCKYILLIYTNYEAGKEVYVKALPGYLKPFEMLLSQNEGGQAFIVAAWTPSLCSQPMWRASAPDPSSRHS
;
A
#
# COMPACT_ATOMS: atom_id res chain seq x y z
N MET A 1 -6.67 -17.24 -4.00
CA MET A 1 -7.65 -16.72 -3.01
C MET A 1 -7.64 -17.65 -1.81
N VAL A 2 -7.35 -17.15 -0.62
CA VAL A 2 -7.39 -17.96 0.61
C VAL A 2 -8.85 -18.01 1.09
N THR A 3 -9.39 -19.22 1.30
CA THR A 3 -10.73 -19.43 1.88
C THR A 3 -10.65 -19.54 3.40
N MET A 4 -11.76 -19.35 4.12
CA MET A 4 -11.80 -19.51 5.59
C MET A 4 -11.30 -20.90 6.03
N GLU A 5 -11.73 -21.95 5.33
CA GLU A 5 -11.29 -23.32 5.58
C GLU A 5 -9.77 -23.50 5.38
N THR A 6 -9.19 -22.78 4.42
CA THR A 6 -7.74 -22.82 4.16
C THR A 6 -6.96 -21.97 5.16
N GLY A 7 -7.54 -20.85 5.64
CA GLY A 7 -6.94 -19.97 6.64
C GLY A 7 -6.98 -20.53 8.07
N MET A 8 -7.95 -21.40 8.36
CA MET A 8 -8.05 -22.12 9.64
C MET A 8 -7.16 -23.35 9.72
N LYS A 9 -6.60 -23.82 8.59
CA LYS A 9 -5.59 -24.88 8.62
C LYS A 9 -4.31 -24.36 9.26
N ASP A 10 -3.92 -24.98 10.37
CA ASP A 10 -2.69 -24.65 11.12
C ASP A 10 -1.44 -24.68 10.23
N SER A 11 -1.42 -25.49 9.17
CA SER A 11 -0.33 -25.55 8.21
C SER A 11 -0.08 -24.23 7.48
N LEU A 12 -1.13 -23.45 7.19
CA LEU A 12 -0.98 -22.16 6.51
C LEU A 12 -0.39 -21.11 7.46
N LYS A 13 -0.92 -21.03 8.69
CA LYS A 13 -0.39 -20.14 9.73
C LYS A 13 1.04 -20.52 10.11
N ALA A 14 1.33 -21.81 10.27
CA ALA A 14 2.68 -22.32 10.58
C ALA A 14 3.70 -22.03 9.46
N SER A 15 3.25 -21.93 8.21
CA SER A 15 4.12 -21.53 7.08
C SER A 15 4.37 -20.01 6.99
N CYS A 16 3.73 -19.22 7.84
CA CYS A 16 3.91 -17.78 7.93
C CYS A 16 4.83 -17.45 9.11
N LEU A 17 5.86 -16.63 8.87
CA LEU A 17 6.90 -16.34 9.86
C LEU A 17 6.33 -15.80 11.18
N TYR A 18 5.26 -15.01 11.11
CA TYR A 18 4.58 -14.42 12.27
C TYR A 18 3.23 -15.09 12.59
N GLY A 19 2.93 -16.25 11.99
CA GLY A 19 1.61 -16.88 12.15
C GLY A 19 0.45 -16.10 11.52
N GLN A 20 0.76 -15.01 10.80
CA GLN A 20 -0.18 -14.05 10.23
C GLN A 20 0.06 -13.89 8.73
N LEU A 21 -1.03 -13.62 8.02
CA LEU A 21 -1.01 -13.08 6.66
C LEU A 21 -0.85 -11.55 6.74
N SER A 22 -0.36 -10.87 5.71
CA SER A 22 -0.05 -11.31 4.35
C SER A 22 1.36 -11.93 4.19
N LYS A 23 1.45 -12.91 3.29
CA LYS A 23 2.69 -13.49 2.75
C LYS A 23 2.78 -13.11 1.27
N PHE A 24 3.92 -12.58 0.84
CA PHE A 24 4.20 -12.20 -0.54
C PHE A 24 5.48 -12.87 -1.01
N GLN A 25 5.52 -13.27 -2.29
CA GLN A 25 6.70 -13.88 -2.90
C GLN A 25 7.05 -13.15 -4.18
N ASP A 26 8.29 -12.67 -4.25
CA ASP A 26 8.91 -12.09 -5.43
C ASP A 26 10.17 -12.89 -5.76
N ARG A 27 10.01 -13.85 -6.68
CA ARG A 27 11.04 -14.85 -7.02
C ARG A 27 11.47 -15.62 -5.77
N GLU A 28 12.73 -15.47 -5.35
CA GLU A 28 13.30 -16.12 -4.18
C GLU A 28 13.03 -15.37 -2.86
N LEU A 29 12.57 -14.12 -2.94
CA LEU A 29 12.29 -13.30 -1.77
C LEU A 29 10.88 -13.60 -1.24
N THR A 30 10.77 -14.04 0.00
CA THR A 30 9.49 -14.15 0.70
C THR A 30 9.38 -13.05 1.75
N LEU A 31 8.35 -12.21 1.64
CA LEU A 31 8.05 -11.13 2.57
C LEU A 31 6.77 -11.42 3.35
N TYR A 32 6.73 -10.87 4.55
CA TYR A 32 5.58 -10.83 5.45
C TYR A 32 5.40 -9.39 5.92
N GLN A 33 4.25 -9.07 6.54
CA GLN A 33 3.85 -7.70 6.91
C GLN A 33 3.47 -6.84 5.69
N SER A 34 2.26 -6.29 5.68
CA SER A 34 1.72 -5.49 4.58
C SER A 34 2.62 -4.30 4.22
N ASN A 35 3.15 -3.59 5.22
CA ASN A 35 3.92 -2.37 4.98
C ASN A 35 5.33 -2.67 4.45
N ALA A 36 5.93 -3.80 4.83
CA ALA A 36 7.19 -4.25 4.25
C ALA A 36 7.02 -4.65 2.77
N ILE A 37 5.88 -5.27 2.43
CA ILE A 37 5.52 -5.59 1.04
C ILE A 37 5.31 -4.30 0.23
N LEU A 38 4.60 -3.31 0.80
CA LEU A 38 4.39 -2.02 0.16
C LEU A 38 5.71 -1.28 -0.09
N GLY A 39 6.62 -1.26 0.89
CA GLY A 39 7.96 -0.69 0.73
C GLY A 39 8.77 -1.39 -0.37
N HIS A 40 8.79 -2.73 -0.38
CA HIS A 40 9.48 -3.50 -1.43
C HIS A 40 8.96 -3.20 -2.83
N LEU A 41 7.63 -3.16 -3.00
CA LEU A 41 7.01 -2.78 -4.28
C LEU A 41 7.31 -1.33 -4.64
N GLY A 42 7.30 -0.43 -3.65
CA GLY A 42 7.66 0.96 -3.82
C GLY A 42 9.06 1.13 -4.40
N HIS A 43 10.06 0.47 -3.81
CA HIS A 43 11.45 0.53 -4.27
C HIS A 43 11.65 -0.17 -5.61
N SER A 44 11.13 -1.38 -5.77
CA SER A 44 11.34 -2.20 -6.99
C SER A 44 10.68 -1.60 -8.24
N LEU A 45 9.56 -0.90 -8.08
CA LEU A 45 8.86 -0.22 -9.16
C LEU A 45 9.27 1.25 -9.34
N GLY A 46 10.21 1.76 -8.52
CA GLY A 46 10.66 3.15 -8.56
C GLY A 46 9.58 4.16 -8.15
N LEU A 47 8.57 3.73 -7.40
CA LEU A 47 7.54 4.59 -6.80
C LEU A 47 8.06 5.30 -5.54
N TYR A 48 9.03 4.66 -4.88
CA TYR A 48 9.77 5.23 -3.78
C TYR A 48 10.88 6.13 -4.36
N ARG A 49 10.84 7.42 -4.02
CA ARG A 49 11.67 8.46 -4.64
C ARG A 49 13.16 8.24 -4.37
N LYS A 50 14.02 8.79 -5.24
CA LYS A 50 15.48 8.75 -5.07
C LYS A 50 15.97 9.73 -4.01
N ASP A 51 15.20 10.78 -3.75
CA ASP A 51 15.52 11.75 -2.73
C ASP A 51 15.19 11.19 -1.34
N GLN A 52 16.16 11.25 -0.43
CA GLN A 52 16.04 10.69 0.91
C GLN A 52 15.00 11.44 1.76
N GLN A 53 14.79 12.73 1.49
CA GLN A 53 13.81 13.52 2.21
C GLN A 53 12.37 13.16 1.77
N GLU A 54 12.12 13.04 0.46
CA GLU A 54 10.81 12.55 -0.04
C GLU A 54 10.51 11.12 0.41
N ALA A 55 11.53 10.25 0.44
CA ALA A 55 11.44 8.91 1.01
C ALA A 55 11.00 8.93 2.49
N ALA A 56 11.67 9.71 3.33
CA ALA A 56 11.32 9.83 4.74
C ALA A 56 9.90 10.39 4.95
N LEU A 57 9.46 11.32 4.09
CA LEU A 57 8.08 11.82 4.12
C LEU A 57 7.07 10.72 3.75
N LEU A 58 7.37 9.87 2.76
CA LEU A 58 6.52 8.73 2.42
C LEU A 58 6.40 7.74 3.58
N ASP A 59 7.49 7.46 4.31
CA ASP A 59 7.44 6.60 5.49
C ASP A 59 6.55 7.19 6.59
N VAL A 60 6.71 8.49 6.89
CA VAL A 60 5.86 9.18 7.88
C VAL A 60 4.39 9.10 7.47
N VAL A 61 4.07 9.31 6.19
CA VAL A 61 2.70 9.18 5.69
C VAL A 61 2.19 7.76 5.85
N ASN A 62 3.00 6.76 5.50
CA ASN A 62 2.63 5.35 5.64
C ASN A 62 2.33 4.98 7.11
N ASP A 63 3.15 5.44 8.05
CA ASP A 63 2.95 5.19 9.48
C ASP A 63 1.66 5.86 10.01
N VAL A 64 1.34 7.08 9.55
CA VAL A 64 0.08 7.75 9.92
C VAL A 64 -1.14 7.02 9.33
N VAL A 65 -1.02 6.45 8.12
CA VAL A 65 -2.06 5.57 7.55
C VAL A 65 -2.21 4.31 8.40
N GLU A 66 -1.10 3.67 8.78
CA GLU A 66 -1.12 2.45 9.60
C GLU A 66 -1.78 2.70 10.96
N ASP A 67 -1.46 3.80 11.63
CA ASP A 67 -2.09 4.18 12.91
C ASP A 67 -3.62 4.30 12.80
N LEU A 68 -4.11 4.91 11.71
CA LEU A 68 -5.54 5.00 11.43
C LEU A 68 -6.13 3.63 11.10
N HIS A 69 -5.41 2.82 10.32
CA HIS A 69 -5.81 1.47 9.96
C HIS A 69 -5.92 0.57 11.21
N CYS A 70 -4.97 0.63 12.14
CA CYS A 70 -5.02 -0.09 13.41
C CYS A 70 -6.25 0.28 14.24
N LYS A 71 -6.60 1.58 14.33
CA LYS A 71 -7.82 2.03 15.02
C LYS A 71 -9.08 1.49 14.35
N TYR A 72 -9.09 1.47 13.02
CA TYR A 72 -10.19 0.91 12.24
C TYR A 72 -10.33 -0.61 12.45
N ILE A 73 -9.23 -1.37 12.39
CA ILE A 73 -9.22 -2.82 12.68
C ILE A 73 -9.76 -3.07 14.09
N LEU A 74 -9.27 -2.34 15.08
CA LEU A 74 -9.73 -2.50 16.46
C LEU A 74 -11.25 -2.25 16.58
N LEU A 75 -11.75 -1.17 15.96
CA LEU A 75 -13.19 -0.90 15.91
C LEU A 75 -13.95 -2.08 15.31
N ILE A 76 -13.57 -2.54 14.12
CA ILE A 76 -14.31 -3.55 13.35
C ILE A 76 -14.36 -4.89 14.09
N TYR A 77 -13.24 -5.34 14.66
CA TYR A 77 -13.15 -6.68 15.23
C TYR A 77 -13.48 -6.76 16.72
N THR A 78 -13.46 -5.64 17.47
CA THR A 78 -13.64 -5.70 18.93
C THR A 78 -14.73 -4.81 19.49
N ASN A 79 -15.17 -3.75 18.79
CA ASN A 79 -16.10 -2.78 19.39
C ASN A 79 -17.01 -2.06 18.37
N TYR A 80 -17.44 -2.75 17.30
CA TYR A 80 -18.11 -2.07 16.20
C TYR A 80 -19.45 -1.42 16.62
N GLU A 81 -20.35 -2.19 17.22
CA GLU A 81 -21.70 -1.71 17.54
C GLU A 81 -21.71 -0.53 18.51
N ALA A 82 -20.90 -0.59 19.58
CA ALA A 82 -20.86 0.49 20.58
C ALA A 82 -19.88 1.62 20.21
N GLY A 83 -18.83 1.32 19.44
CA GLY A 83 -17.75 2.26 19.14
C GLY A 83 -17.93 3.07 17.85
N LYS A 84 -18.80 2.62 16.92
CA LYS A 84 -18.90 3.21 15.58
C LYS A 84 -19.23 4.70 15.61
N GLU A 85 -20.23 5.11 16.39
CA GLU A 85 -20.62 6.53 16.43
C GLU A 85 -19.50 7.43 16.95
N VAL A 86 -18.80 6.99 17.99
CA VAL A 86 -17.66 7.71 18.58
C VAL A 86 -16.52 7.82 17.57
N TYR A 87 -16.21 6.72 16.89
CA TYR A 87 -15.18 6.68 15.85
C TYR A 87 -15.49 7.63 14.69
N VAL A 88 -16.73 7.60 14.17
CA VAL A 88 -17.16 8.49 13.08
C VAL A 88 -17.11 9.96 13.50
N LYS A 89 -17.47 10.29 14.75
CA LYS A 89 -17.35 11.64 15.29
C LYS A 89 -15.89 12.11 15.40
N ALA A 90 -14.96 11.20 15.72
CA ALA A 90 -13.53 11.50 15.80
C ALA A 90 -12.82 11.50 14.43
N LEU A 91 -13.41 10.85 13.42
CA LEU A 91 -12.81 10.62 12.10
C LEU A 91 -12.31 11.90 11.40
N PRO A 92 -13.04 13.05 11.41
CA PRO A 92 -12.50 14.29 10.83
C PRO A 92 -11.18 14.73 11.47
N GLY A 93 -11.00 14.49 12.76
CA GLY A 93 -9.76 14.78 13.48
C GLY A 93 -8.61 13.87 13.04
N TYR A 94 -8.89 12.59 12.79
CA TYR A 94 -7.89 11.65 12.25
C TYR A 94 -7.53 11.94 10.80
N LEU A 95 -8.46 12.50 10.01
CA LEU A 95 -8.23 12.82 8.60
C LEU A 95 -7.51 14.16 8.40
N LYS A 96 -7.55 15.05 9.39
CA LYS A 96 -6.94 16.39 9.32
C LYS A 96 -5.44 16.39 8.93
N PRO A 97 -4.57 15.49 9.44
CA PRO A 97 -3.16 15.46 9.04
C PRO A 97 -2.97 15.19 7.55
N PHE A 98 -3.80 14.35 6.93
CA PHE A 98 -3.72 14.07 5.48
C PHE A 98 -4.07 15.29 4.65
N GLU A 99 -5.10 16.05 5.05
CA GLU A 99 -5.46 17.31 4.41
C GLU A 99 -4.34 18.35 4.54
N MET A 100 -3.69 18.42 5.70
CA MET A 100 -2.53 19.29 5.90
C MET A 100 -1.35 18.90 5.00
N LEU A 101 -1.09 17.60 4.83
CA LEU A 101 -0.03 17.11 3.95
C LEU A 101 -0.33 17.40 2.47
N LEU A 102 -1.58 17.17 2.04
CA LEU A 102 -2.03 17.45 0.67
C LEU A 102 -1.94 18.95 0.36
N SER A 103 -2.47 19.80 1.23
CA SER A 103 -2.42 21.26 1.02
C SER A 103 -1.01 21.84 0.92
N GLN A 104 -0.01 21.18 1.53
CA GLN A 104 1.41 21.57 1.43
C GLN A 104 2.05 21.19 0.09
N ASN A 105 1.44 20.28 -0.69
CA ASN A 105 1.97 19.81 -1.95
C ASN A 105 1.10 20.29 -3.12
N GLU A 106 1.55 21.35 -3.81
CA GLU A 106 0.83 21.98 -4.94
C GLU A 106 -0.62 22.35 -4.61
N GLY A 107 -0.89 22.75 -3.36
CA GLY A 107 -2.23 23.12 -2.90
C GLY A 107 -3.23 21.95 -2.96
N GLY A 108 -2.76 20.71 -2.84
CA GLY A 108 -3.58 19.50 -2.87
C GLY A 108 -3.91 18.98 -4.27
N GLN A 109 -3.28 19.51 -5.32
CA GLN A 109 -3.52 19.08 -6.71
C GLN A 109 -2.61 17.91 -7.15
N ALA A 110 -1.59 17.61 -6.35
CA ALA A 110 -0.65 16.51 -6.57
C ALA A 110 -0.95 15.29 -5.67
N PHE A 111 0.02 14.38 -5.52
CA PHE A 111 -0.08 13.25 -4.60
C PHE A 111 0.17 13.70 -3.15
N ILE A 112 0.03 12.77 -2.19
CA ILE A 112 0.25 13.09 -0.76
C ILE A 112 1.71 13.46 -0.46
N VAL A 113 2.64 12.89 -1.23
CA VAL A 113 4.04 13.32 -1.29
C VAL A 113 4.41 13.43 -2.78
N ALA A 114 5.01 14.56 -3.14
CA ALA A 114 5.53 14.91 -4.47
C ALA A 114 4.53 15.16 -5.61
N ALA A 115 5.02 15.84 -6.65
CA ALA A 115 4.37 16.01 -7.94
C ALA A 115 4.57 14.76 -8.81
N TRP A 116 3.56 14.36 -9.58
CA TRP A 116 3.70 13.26 -10.54
C TRP A 116 4.67 13.66 -11.64
N THR A 117 5.78 12.93 -11.80
CA THR A 117 6.62 13.05 -13.00
C THR A 117 6.22 11.96 -14.00
N PRO A 118 5.85 12.31 -15.26
CA PRO A 118 5.47 11.34 -16.29
C PRO A 118 6.57 10.33 -16.69
N SER A 119 7.79 10.49 -16.17
CA SER A 119 8.94 9.66 -16.53
C SER A 119 8.84 8.20 -16.07
N LEU A 120 7.98 7.87 -15.09
CA LEU A 120 7.74 6.47 -14.70
C LEU A 120 6.99 5.68 -15.78
N CYS A 121 6.04 6.32 -16.49
CA CYS A 121 5.45 5.73 -17.69
C CYS A 121 6.41 5.74 -18.88
N SER A 122 7.63 6.28 -18.78
CA SER A 122 8.59 6.27 -19.90
C SER A 122 9.59 5.12 -19.82
N GLN A 123 9.59 4.33 -18.73
CA GLN A 123 10.52 3.22 -18.58
C GLN A 123 10.13 2.07 -19.52
N PRO A 124 11.06 1.56 -20.35
CA PRO A 124 10.77 0.57 -21.41
C PRO A 124 10.30 -0.80 -20.89
N MET A 125 10.25 -1.02 -19.57
CA MET A 125 9.87 -2.29 -18.95
C MET A 125 8.41 -2.70 -19.18
N TRP A 126 7.51 -1.76 -19.54
CA TRP A 126 6.08 -2.04 -19.73
C TRP A 126 5.61 -2.08 -21.19
N ARG A 127 6.49 -1.87 -22.19
CA ARG A 127 6.14 -2.29 -23.57
C ARG A 127 6.20 -3.80 -23.64
N ALA A 128 5.10 -4.45 -23.26
CA ALA A 128 4.79 -5.75 -23.83
C ALA A 128 4.86 -5.57 -25.35
N SER A 129 5.76 -6.32 -26.00
CA SER A 129 5.87 -6.39 -27.44
C SER A 129 4.52 -6.80 -28.01
N ALA A 130 3.71 -5.82 -28.42
CA ALA A 130 2.55 -6.09 -29.24
C ALA A 130 3.09 -6.67 -30.56
N PRO A 131 2.60 -7.84 -31.01
CA PRO A 131 3.01 -8.39 -32.29
C PRO A 131 2.60 -7.43 -33.41
N ASP A 132 3.52 -7.20 -34.33
CA ASP A 132 3.34 -6.35 -35.50
C ASP A 132 2.13 -6.85 -36.34
N PRO A 133 1.13 -6.00 -36.60
CA PRO A 133 -0.05 -6.36 -37.40
C PRO A 133 0.28 -6.71 -38.86
N SER A 134 1.52 -6.49 -39.33
CA SER A 134 1.96 -6.88 -40.68
C SER A 134 2.22 -8.39 -40.88
N SER A 135 2.25 -9.18 -39.80
CA SER A 135 2.57 -10.63 -39.88
C SER A 135 1.37 -11.55 -40.20
N ARG A 136 0.18 -11.00 -40.46
CA ARG A 136 -1.06 -11.79 -40.62
C ARG A 136 -1.56 -11.99 -42.05
N HIS A 137 -0.69 -11.80 -43.04
CA HIS A 137 -0.93 -12.23 -44.42
C HIS A 137 0.34 -12.78 -45.06
N SER A 138 0.52 -14.10 -44.97
CA SER A 138 1.11 -14.98 -46.00
C SER A 138 0.82 -16.43 -45.62
#